data_AF-A0A358QQA7-F1
#
_entry.id   AF-A0A358QQA7-F1
#
_cell.length_a   1.000
_cell.length_b   1.000
_cell.length_c   1.000
_cell.angle_alpha   90.00
_cell.angle_beta   90.00
_cell.angle_gamma   90.00
#
_symmetry.space_group_name_H-M   'P 1'
#
loop_
_entity.id
_entity.type
_entity.pdbx_description
1 polymer ?
#
loop_
_entity_poly.entity_id
_entity_poly.type
_entity_poly.pdbx_seq_one_letter_code
_entity_poly.pdbx_strand_id
1 'polypeptide(L)'
;MEQQQISPIFSKGRIIFATLLVSLTLIGEIVLHLNHLATWPAFACMIIFFYYHMDAKQIPHIIIGSFFGILQYPIIMIVIKALAPTIGVFPAQLAYIGVFVGAIVLLKDHIPWVFNTNAFMLFFIAAVAAKVPPGPQPVQWMAIQLVGGTALVLGVVGIQKIVASIMGAQRSAH
;
A
#
# COMPACT_ATOMS: atom_id res chain seq x y z
N MET A 1 -19.44 -4.55 33.86
CA MET A 1 -18.17 -4.15 33.22
C MET A 1 -17.41 -5.43 32.93
N GLU A 2 -17.49 -5.94 31.69
CA GLU A 2 -16.70 -7.09 31.25
C GLU A 2 -15.22 -6.71 31.32
N GLN A 3 -14.44 -7.41 32.13
CA GLN A 3 -12.99 -7.28 32.15
C GLN A 3 -12.46 -7.81 30.80
N GLN A 4 -12.02 -6.91 29.93
CA GLN A 4 -11.26 -7.28 28.73
C GLN A 4 -9.99 -8.02 29.18
N GLN A 5 -9.99 -9.34 29.03
CA GLN A 5 -8.86 -10.19 29.36
C GLN A 5 -7.71 -9.88 28.38
N ILE A 6 -6.75 -9.07 28.82
CA ILE A 6 -5.61 -8.66 28.01
C ILE A 6 -4.79 -9.91 27.68
N SER A 7 -4.70 -10.25 26.39
CA SER A 7 -3.90 -11.39 25.96
C SER A 7 -2.42 -11.13 26.25
N PRO A 8 -1.66 -12.13 26.73
CA PRO A 8 -0.25 -11.95 27.11
C PRO A 8 0.58 -11.43 25.93
N ILE A 9 1.51 -10.52 26.22
CA ILE A 9 2.41 -9.90 25.22
C ILE A 9 3.15 -11.00 24.45
N PHE A 10 3.66 -12.01 25.16
CA PHE A 10 4.39 -13.16 24.63
C PHE A 10 3.53 -14.42 24.49
N SER A 11 2.38 -14.32 23.83
CA SER A 11 1.65 -15.54 23.43
C SER A 11 2.39 -16.26 22.30
N LYS A 12 2.35 -17.60 22.29
CA LYS A 12 2.97 -18.43 21.24
C LYS A 12 2.54 -18.00 19.83
N GLY A 13 1.25 -17.74 19.62
CA GLY A 13 0.73 -17.26 18.33
C GLY A 13 1.30 -15.90 17.92
N ARG A 14 1.40 -14.95 18.85
CA ARG A 14 2.02 -13.63 18.58
C ARG A 14 3.49 -13.73 18.25
N ILE A 15 4.24 -14.57 18.95
CA ILE A 15 5.67 -14.79 18.68
C ILE A 15 5.86 -15.38 17.28
N ILE A 16 5.13 -16.45 16.94
CA ILE A 16 5.22 -17.08 15.61
C ILE A 16 4.87 -16.06 14.52
N PHE A 17 3.77 -15.33 14.68
CA PHE A 17 3.36 -14.30 13.73
C PHE A 17 4.44 -13.23 13.56
N ALA A 18 4.97 -12.69 14.66
CA ALA A 18 6.00 -11.66 14.64
C ALA A 18 7.29 -12.16 13.97
N THR A 19 7.76 -13.36 14.32
CA THR A 19 8.96 -13.96 13.71
C THR A 19 8.78 -14.11 12.21
N LEU A 20 7.68 -14.73 11.75
CA LEU A 20 7.45 -14.93 10.32
C LEU A 20 7.29 -13.60 9.58
N LEU A 21 6.63 -12.61 10.18
CA LEU A 21 6.45 -11.30 9.57
C LEU A 21 7.78 -10.54 9.43
N VAL A 22 8.62 -10.57 10.46
CA VAL A 22 9.97 -9.98 10.40
C VAL A 22 10.80 -10.68 9.34
N SER A 23 10.77 -12.02 9.29
CA SER A 23 11.47 -12.78 8.25
C SER A 23 10.98 -12.40 6.84
N LEU A 24 9.67 -12.33 6.60
CA LEU A 24 9.10 -11.91 5.33
C LEU A 24 9.57 -10.50 4.93
N THR A 25 9.58 -9.57 5.88
CA THR A 25 10.01 -8.18 5.67
C THR A 25 11.50 -8.12 5.31
N LEU A 26 12.35 -8.82 6.07
CA LEU A 26 13.80 -8.85 5.81
C LEU A 26 14.13 -9.50 4.47
N ILE A 27 13.49 -10.63 4.15
CA ILE A 27 13.67 -11.30 2.86
C ILE A 27 13.21 -10.38 1.71
N GLY A 28 12.06 -9.74 1.85
CA GLY A 28 11.55 -8.80 0.85
C GLY A 28 12.50 -7.62 0.61
N GLU A 29 13.01 -7.01 1.69
CA GLU A 29 13.99 -5.91 1.60
C GLU A 29 15.28 -6.37 0.94
N ILE A 30 15.86 -7.50 1.35
CA ILE A 30 17.09 -8.05 0.76
C ILE A 30 16.90 -8.33 -0.73
N VAL A 31 15.81 -9.01 -1.12
CA VAL A 31 15.54 -9.34 -2.53
C VAL A 31 15.43 -8.08 -3.36
N LEU A 32 14.66 -7.07 -2.92
CA LEU A 32 14.51 -5.83 -3.68
C LEU A 32 15.80 -5.02 -3.72
N HIS A 33 16.55 -4.99 -2.61
CA HIS A 33 17.83 -4.28 -2.50
C HIS A 33 18.90 -4.87 -3.44
N LEU A 34 19.04 -6.20 -3.45
CA LEU A 34 20.00 -6.89 -4.34
C LEU A 34 19.68 -6.68 -5.83
N ASN A 35 18.43 -6.36 -6.17
CA ASN A 35 18.01 -6.03 -7.53
C ASN A 35 18.01 -4.52 -7.81
N HIS A 36 18.53 -3.68 -6.89
CA HIS A 36 18.53 -2.22 -6.98
C HIS A 36 17.14 -1.60 -7.22
N LEU A 37 16.10 -2.27 -6.71
CA LEU A 37 14.71 -1.82 -6.84
C LEU A 37 14.35 -0.93 -5.65
N ALA A 38 13.54 0.11 -5.89
CA ALA A 38 12.98 0.92 -4.81
C ALA A 38 12.08 0.04 -3.94
N THR A 39 12.45 -0.22 -2.69
CA THR A 39 11.73 -1.21 -1.86
C THR A 39 10.40 -0.67 -1.33
N TRP A 40 10.37 0.63 -1.04
CA TRP A 40 9.26 1.30 -0.36
C TRP A 40 7.87 1.18 -1.04
N PRO A 41 7.67 1.14 -2.38
CA PRO A 41 6.33 1.01 -2.98
C PRO A 41 5.66 -0.33 -2.63
N ALA A 42 6.46 -1.40 -2.55
CA ALA A 42 5.98 -2.71 -2.12
C ALA A 42 5.61 -2.68 -0.64
N PHE A 43 6.48 -2.12 0.21
CA PHE A 43 6.23 -1.99 1.64
C PHE A 43 5.06 -1.06 1.98
N ALA A 44 4.80 -0.02 1.18
CA ALA A 44 3.62 0.83 1.32
C ALA A 44 2.34 0.00 1.25
N CYS A 45 2.22 -0.94 0.31
CA CYS A 45 1.05 -1.85 0.24
C CYS A 45 0.91 -2.71 1.49
N MET A 46 2.03 -3.21 2.02
CA MET A 46 2.03 -4.02 3.25
C MET A 46 1.59 -3.19 4.47
N ILE A 47 2.09 -1.96 4.60
CA ILE A 47 1.69 -1.03 5.67
C ILE A 47 0.20 -0.71 5.59
N ILE A 48 -0.31 -0.44 4.38
CA ILE A 48 -1.75 -0.20 4.16
C ILE A 48 -2.56 -1.44 4.54
N PHE A 49 -2.08 -2.63 4.21
CA PHE A 49 -2.75 -3.87 4.61
C PHE A 49 -2.85 -4.00 6.14
N PHE A 50 -1.80 -3.63 6.88
CA PHE A 50 -1.87 -3.55 8.34
C PHE A 50 -2.84 -2.48 8.84
N TYR A 51 -2.90 -1.33 8.17
CA TYR A 51 -3.88 -0.28 8.49
C TYR A 51 -5.32 -0.79 8.34
N TYR A 52 -5.59 -1.64 7.36
CA TYR A 52 -6.86 -2.36 7.20
C TYR A 52 -6.98 -3.60 8.09
N HIS A 53 -6.20 -3.70 9.18
CA HIS A 53 -6.23 -4.81 10.12
C HIS A 53 -6.02 -6.18 9.46
N MET A 54 -5.28 -6.21 8.35
CA MET A 54 -5.03 -7.40 7.53
C MET A 54 -6.30 -8.06 6.97
N ASP A 55 -7.33 -7.27 6.65
CA ASP A 55 -8.53 -7.77 5.97
C ASP A 55 -8.24 -8.07 4.49
N ALA A 56 -8.27 -9.36 4.14
CA ALA A 56 -8.02 -9.84 2.78
C ALA A 56 -9.01 -9.26 1.73
N LYS A 57 -10.20 -8.82 2.14
CA LYS A 57 -11.16 -8.17 1.23
C LYS A 57 -10.68 -6.81 0.73
N GLN A 58 -9.76 -6.18 1.45
CA GLN A 58 -9.20 -4.87 1.09
C GLN A 58 -8.07 -4.97 0.06
N ILE A 59 -7.52 -6.17 -0.19
CA ILE A 59 -6.37 -6.35 -1.10
C ILE A 59 -6.59 -5.69 -2.48
N PRO A 60 -7.75 -5.86 -3.17
CA PRO A 60 -7.97 -5.19 -4.44
C PRO A 60 -7.93 -3.66 -4.32
N HIS A 61 -8.51 -3.09 -3.26
CA HIS A 61 -8.52 -1.65 -2.99
C HIS A 61 -7.12 -1.10 -2.71
N ILE A 62 -6.27 -1.90 -2.06
CA ILE A 62 -4.88 -1.56 -1.77
C ILE A 62 -4.07 -1.61 -3.05
N ILE A 63 -4.06 -2.74 -3.76
CA ILE A 63 -3.17 -2.94 -4.90
C ILE A 63 -3.56 -2.05 -6.07
N ILE A 64 -4.85 -2.01 -6.43
CA ILE A 64 -5.32 -1.29 -7.62
C ILE A 64 -5.43 0.20 -7.34
N GLY A 65 -5.90 0.58 -6.15
CA GLY A 65 -5.94 1.98 -5.72
C GLY A 65 -4.54 2.58 -5.64
N SER A 66 -3.58 1.89 -5.00
CA SER A 66 -2.19 2.35 -4.91
C SER A 66 -1.53 2.47 -6.29
N PHE A 67 -1.74 1.49 -7.17
CA PHE A 67 -1.26 1.54 -8.56
C PHE A 67 -1.81 2.79 -9.27
N PHE A 68 -3.12 2.99 -9.19
CA PHE A 68 -3.79 4.14 -9.80
C PHE A 68 -3.29 5.46 -9.23
N GLY A 69 -2.99 5.52 -7.92
CA GLY A 69 -2.37 6.67 -7.27
C GLY A 69 -0.99 7.02 -7.83
N ILE A 70 -0.10 6.02 -7.96
CA ILE A 70 1.22 6.24 -8.57
C ILE A 70 1.06 6.69 -10.04
N LEU A 71 0.12 6.12 -10.78
CA LEU A 71 -0.20 6.51 -12.15
C LEU A 71 -0.65 7.97 -12.29
N GLN A 72 -1.30 8.55 -11.28
CA GLN A 72 -1.70 9.96 -11.34
C GLN A 72 -0.51 10.92 -11.38
N TYR A 73 0.65 10.51 -10.87
CA TYR A 73 1.85 11.37 -10.86
C TYR A 73 2.32 11.77 -12.28
N PRO A 74 2.58 10.86 -13.22
CA PRO A 74 2.91 11.27 -14.60
C PRO A 74 1.74 11.99 -15.29
N ILE A 75 0.48 11.68 -14.97
CA ILE A 75 -0.69 12.35 -15.58
C ILE A 75 -0.75 13.82 -15.17
N ILE A 76 -0.59 14.14 -13.87
CA ILE A 76 -0.60 15.55 -13.44
C ILE A 76 0.53 16.34 -14.09
N MET A 77 1.71 15.74 -14.33
CA MET A 77 2.81 16.40 -15.00
C MET A 77 2.44 16.79 -16.45
N ILE A 78 1.71 15.92 -17.16
CA ILE A 78 1.20 16.21 -18.51
C ILE A 78 0.15 17.33 -18.45
N VAL A 79 -0.79 17.27 -17.51
CA VAL A 79 -1.84 18.28 -17.38
C VAL A 79 -1.28 19.65 -17.00
N ILE A 80 -0.34 19.70 -16.05
CA ILE A 80 0.36 20.94 -15.70
C ILE A 80 1.10 21.48 -16.92
N LYS A 81 1.82 20.65 -17.67
CA LYS A 81 2.52 21.09 -18.89
C LYS A 81 1.56 21.68 -19.93
N ALA A 82 0.35 21.13 -20.05
CA ALA A 82 -0.66 21.60 -21.00
C ALA A 82 -1.36 22.89 -20.55
N LEU A 83 -1.68 23.03 -19.26
CA LEU A 83 -2.48 24.14 -18.73
C LEU A 83 -1.66 25.29 -18.15
N ALA A 84 -0.41 25.05 -17.73
CA ALA A 84 0.45 26.09 -17.16
C ALA A 84 0.64 27.31 -18.09
N PRO A 85 0.76 27.18 -19.42
CA PRO A 85 0.86 28.34 -20.30
C PRO A 85 -0.36 29.26 -20.31
N THR A 86 -1.55 28.73 -19.97
CA THR A 86 -2.80 29.49 -20.03
C THR A 86 -3.22 30.07 -18.67
N ILE A 87 -3.04 29.29 -17.60
CA ILE A 87 -3.54 29.66 -16.26
C ILE A 87 -2.45 29.68 -15.18
N GLY A 88 -1.20 29.41 -15.53
CA GLY A 88 -0.08 29.29 -14.58
C GLY A 88 0.04 27.91 -13.94
N VAL A 89 1.23 27.61 -13.42
CA VAL A 89 1.57 26.29 -12.84
C VAL A 89 0.70 25.97 -11.63
N PHE A 90 0.58 26.91 -10.68
CA PHE A 90 -0.15 26.68 -9.44
C PHE A 90 -1.66 26.45 -9.68
N PRO A 91 -2.38 27.28 -10.46
CA PRO A 91 -3.79 27.01 -10.78
C PRO A 91 -4.00 25.72 -11.56
N ALA A 92 -3.10 25.35 -12.49
CA ALA A 92 -3.16 24.09 -13.20
C ALA A 92 -3.04 22.88 -12.26
N GLN A 93 -2.09 22.92 -11.32
CA GLN A 93 -1.92 21.89 -10.30
C GLN A 93 -3.15 21.81 -9.38
N LEU A 94 -3.65 22.95 -8.90
CA LEU A 94 -4.80 23.00 -8.01
C LEU A 94 -6.07 22.48 -8.69
N ALA A 95 -6.29 22.84 -9.96
CA ALA A 95 -7.41 22.34 -10.75
C ALA A 95 -7.36 20.81 -10.90
N TYR A 96 -6.19 20.25 -11.22
CA TYR A 96 -6.03 18.80 -11.32
C TYR A 96 -6.32 18.11 -9.99
N ILE A 97 -5.74 18.59 -8.89
CA ILE A 97 -5.96 18.02 -7.56
C ILE A 97 -7.44 18.08 -7.19
N GLY A 98 -8.11 19.22 -7.44
CA GLY A 98 -9.54 19.38 -7.21
C GLY A 98 -10.37 18.36 -7.99
N VAL A 99 -10.08 18.16 -9.27
CA VAL A 99 -10.76 17.16 -10.10
C VAL A 99 -10.49 15.74 -9.59
N PHE A 100 -9.24 15.42 -9.25
CA PHE A 100 -8.86 14.07 -8.81
C PHE A 100 -9.47 13.71 -7.45
N VAL A 101 -9.40 14.61 -6.46
CA VAL A 101 -10.03 14.39 -5.15
C VAL A 101 -11.55 14.38 -5.28
N GLY A 102 -12.13 15.25 -6.10
CA GLY A 102 -13.55 15.23 -6.42
C GLY A 102 -13.98 13.89 -7.04
N ALA A 103 -13.21 13.37 -7.98
CA ALA A 103 -13.45 12.06 -8.59
C ALA A 103 -13.37 10.93 -7.56
N ILE A 104 -12.42 10.97 -6.62
CA ILE A 104 -12.37 9.98 -5.53
C ILE A 104 -13.65 10.04 -4.69
N VAL A 105 -14.08 11.22 -4.26
CA VAL A 105 -15.26 11.35 -3.40
C VAL A 105 -16.54 10.91 -4.12
N LEU A 106 -16.68 11.26 -5.40
CA LEU A 106 -17.89 10.98 -6.19
C LEU A 106 -17.95 9.53 -6.70
N LEU A 107 -16.81 8.93 -7.06
CA LEU A 107 -16.76 7.62 -7.74
C LEU A 107 -16.39 6.46 -6.82
N LYS A 108 -15.94 6.71 -5.58
CA LYS A 108 -15.54 5.63 -4.66
C LYS A 108 -16.64 4.59 -4.44
N ASP A 109 -17.91 4.96 -4.47
CA ASP A 109 -19.01 4.02 -4.23
C ASP A 109 -19.38 3.20 -5.47
N HIS A 110 -18.80 3.54 -6.64
CA HIS A 110 -19.06 2.86 -7.91
C HIS A 110 -17.84 2.06 -8.40
N ILE A 111 -16.64 2.59 -8.19
CA ILE A 111 -15.37 1.97 -8.58
C ILE A 111 -14.37 2.08 -7.39
N PRO A 112 -14.69 1.47 -6.22
CA PRO A 112 -13.94 1.63 -4.97
C PRO A 112 -12.51 1.11 -5.05
N TRP A 113 -12.28 0.09 -5.88
CA TRP A 113 -10.96 -0.49 -6.16
C TRP A 113 -9.99 0.47 -6.85
N VAL A 114 -10.48 1.50 -7.55
CA VAL A 114 -9.66 2.51 -8.25
C VAL A 114 -9.69 3.85 -7.51
N PHE A 115 -10.88 4.35 -7.22
CA PHE A 115 -11.12 5.64 -6.58
C PHE A 115 -11.26 5.46 -5.07
N ASN A 116 -10.14 5.54 -4.35
CA ASN A 116 -10.13 5.41 -2.88
C ASN A 116 -8.98 6.20 -2.24
N THR A 117 -8.94 6.21 -0.92
CA THR A 117 -7.93 6.91 -0.12
C THR A 117 -6.50 6.44 -0.41
N ASN A 118 -6.29 5.16 -0.74
CA ASN A 118 -4.96 4.64 -1.09
C ASN A 118 -4.45 5.27 -2.39
N ALA A 119 -5.33 5.53 -3.36
CA ALA A 119 -4.97 6.24 -4.59
C ALA A 119 -4.49 7.66 -4.31
N PHE A 120 -5.21 8.41 -3.46
CA PHE A 120 -4.76 9.74 -3.06
C PHE A 120 -3.42 9.69 -2.31
N MET A 121 -3.26 8.74 -1.39
CA MET A 121 -2.06 8.61 -0.59
C MET A 121 -0.82 8.31 -1.44
N LEU A 122 -0.88 7.36 -2.37
CA LEU A 122 0.27 7.02 -3.22
C LEU A 122 0.56 8.09 -4.27
N PHE A 123 -0.47 8.77 -4.76
CA PHE A 123 -0.28 9.97 -5.57
C PHE A 123 0.50 11.04 -4.80
N PHE A 124 0.10 11.32 -3.57
CA PHE A 124 0.75 12.30 -2.70
C PHE A 124 2.20 11.90 -2.40
N ILE A 125 2.46 10.64 -2.05
CA ILE A 125 3.81 10.14 -1.79
C ILE A 125 4.70 10.30 -3.04
N ALA A 126 4.21 9.94 -4.22
CA ALA A 126 4.95 10.13 -5.47
C ALA A 126 5.25 11.61 -5.77
N ALA A 127 4.26 12.48 -5.56
CA ALA A 127 4.44 13.92 -5.75
C ALA A 127 5.44 14.53 -4.75
N VAL A 128 5.45 14.07 -3.50
CA VAL A 128 6.43 14.52 -2.49
C VAL A 128 7.83 13.99 -2.81
N ALA A 129 7.95 12.71 -3.16
CA ALA A 129 9.22 12.11 -3.52
C ALA A 129 9.87 12.79 -4.74
N ALA A 130 9.07 13.31 -5.66
CA ALA A 130 9.57 14.08 -6.81
C ALA A 130 10.32 15.36 -6.44
N LYS A 131 10.21 15.84 -5.20
CA LYS A 131 10.96 17.00 -4.72
C LYS A 131 12.40 16.66 -4.31
N VAL A 132 12.77 15.39 -4.23
CA VAL A 132 14.10 14.94 -3.81
C VAL A 132 14.74 14.10 -4.92
N PRO A 133 15.91 14.48 -5.46
CA PRO A 133 16.62 13.66 -6.43
C PRO A 133 17.24 12.38 -5.81
N PRO A 134 17.27 11.24 -6.55
CA PRO A 134 16.57 11.01 -7.81
C PRO A 134 15.05 10.90 -7.59
N GLY A 135 14.27 11.59 -8.43
CA GLY A 135 12.81 11.56 -8.35
C GLY A 135 12.22 10.17 -8.63
N PRO A 136 10.89 10.01 -8.45
CA PRO A 136 10.22 8.74 -8.66
C PRO A 136 10.40 8.26 -10.09
N GLN A 137 10.64 6.95 -10.26
CA GLN A 137 10.58 6.27 -11.56
C GLN A 137 9.21 5.61 -11.68
N PRO A 138 8.18 6.27 -12.27
CA PRO A 138 6.79 5.88 -12.05
C PRO A 138 6.48 4.47 -12.56
N VAL A 139 7.05 4.08 -13.70
CA VAL A 139 6.90 2.73 -14.27
C VAL A 139 7.50 1.67 -13.35
N GLN A 140 8.71 1.91 -12.85
CA GLN A 140 9.39 1.00 -11.92
C GLN A 140 8.59 0.89 -10.60
N TRP A 141 8.12 2.02 -10.07
CA TRP A 141 7.35 2.08 -8.83
C TRP A 141 6.00 1.35 -8.97
N MET A 142 5.30 1.55 -10.07
CA MET A 142 4.07 0.80 -10.38
C MET A 142 4.33 -0.71 -10.47
N ALA A 143 5.41 -1.13 -11.14
CA ALA A 143 5.75 -2.54 -11.25
C ALA A 143 6.11 -3.18 -9.89
N ILE A 144 6.92 -2.49 -9.08
CA ILE A 144 7.31 -2.97 -7.75
C ILE A 144 6.11 -3.00 -6.81
N GLN A 145 5.26 -1.98 -6.86
CA GLN A 145 4.03 -1.93 -6.09
C GLN A 145 3.08 -3.08 -6.47
N LEU A 146 2.89 -3.31 -7.77
CA LEU A 146 2.00 -4.35 -8.26
C LEU A 146 2.52 -5.75 -7.92
N VAL A 147 3.79 -6.04 -8.21
CA VAL A 147 4.37 -7.38 -8.03
C VAL A 147 4.83 -7.57 -6.58
N GLY A 148 5.74 -6.72 -6.11
CA GLY A 148 6.30 -6.80 -4.77
C GLY A 148 5.26 -6.51 -3.68
N GLY A 149 4.42 -5.50 -3.86
CA GLY A 149 3.35 -5.20 -2.91
C GLY A 149 2.33 -6.34 -2.80
N THR A 150 1.90 -6.91 -3.93
CA THR A 150 1.03 -8.10 -3.91
C THR A 150 1.71 -9.29 -3.23
N ALA A 151 2.97 -9.57 -3.56
CA ALA A 151 3.72 -10.68 -2.96
C ALA A 151 3.84 -10.53 -1.43
N LEU A 152 4.17 -9.34 -0.93
CA LEU A 152 4.25 -9.08 0.51
C LEU A 152 2.88 -9.22 1.20
N VAL A 153 1.83 -8.62 0.64
CA VAL A 153 0.47 -8.70 1.19
C VAL A 153 -0.02 -10.15 1.23
N LEU A 154 0.15 -10.91 0.15
CA LEU A 154 -0.17 -12.34 0.13
C LEU A 154 0.69 -13.16 1.09
N GLY A 155 1.96 -12.77 1.27
CA GLY A 155 2.84 -13.34 2.29
C GLY A 155 2.25 -13.19 3.69
N VAL A 156 1.76 -12.00 4.05
CA VAL A 156 1.09 -11.76 5.34
C VAL A 156 -0.18 -12.62 5.48
N VAL A 157 -1.00 -12.72 4.43
CA VAL A 157 -2.17 -13.62 4.43
C VAL A 157 -1.75 -15.09 4.65
N GLY A 158 -0.65 -15.51 4.04
CA GLY A 158 -0.06 -16.83 4.25
C GLY A 158 0.34 -17.06 5.71
N ILE A 159 1.00 -16.08 6.34
CA ILE A 159 1.40 -16.13 7.75
C ILE A 159 0.16 -16.29 8.65
N GLN A 160 -0.93 -15.55 8.41
CA GLN A 160 -2.16 -15.68 9.18
C GLN A 160 -2.72 -17.12 9.12
N LYS A 161 -2.71 -17.73 7.93
CA LYS A 161 -3.16 -19.12 7.75
C LYS A 161 -2.25 -20.12 8.47
N ILE A 162 -0.94 -19.93 8.40
CA ILE A 162 0.04 -20.79 9.12
C ILE A 162 -0.21 -20.71 10.63
N VAL A 163 -0.31 -19.50 11.20
CA VAL A 163 -0.55 -19.30 12.63
C VAL A 163 -1.87 -19.93 13.07
N ALA A 164 -2.94 -19.71 12.29
CA ALA A 164 -4.24 -20.32 12.57
C ALA A 164 -4.18 -21.86 12.57
N SER A 165 -3.45 -22.45 11.63
CA SER A 165 -3.30 -23.91 11.52
C SER A 165 -2.53 -24.50 12.71
N ILE A 166 -1.42 -23.87 13.11
CA ILE A 166 -0.63 -24.30 14.28
C ILE A 166 -1.45 -24.17 15.57
N MET A 167 -2.21 -23.08 15.74
CA MET A 167 -3.03 -22.85 16.93
C MET A 167 -4.28 -23.74 16.99
N GLY A 168 -4.91 -24.03 15.84
CA GLY A 168 -6.03 -24.96 15.74
C GLY A 168 -5.63 -26.41 16.03
N ALA A 169 -4.49 -26.86 15.50
CA ALA A 169 -3.95 -28.19 15.75
C ALA A 169 -3.66 -28.42 17.25
N GLN A 170 -3.18 -27.41 17.97
CA GLN A 170 -2.91 -27.51 19.41
C GLN A 170 -4.18 -27.61 20.27
N ARG A 171 -5.29 -27.00 19.85
CA ARG A 171 -6.58 -27.10 20.56
C ARG A 171 -7.26 -28.46 20.41
N SER A 172 -6.88 -29.25 19.40
CA SER A 172 -7.44 -30.58 19.15
C SER A 172 -6.61 -31.71 19.80
N ALA A 173 -5.44 -31.38 20.35
CA ALA A 173 -4.50 -32.31 20.98
C ALA A 173 -4.52 -32.25 22.52
N HIS A 174 -5.42 -31.45 23.09
CA HIS A 174 -5.76 -31.36 24.51
C HIS A 174 -7.26 -31.56 24.66
#